data_AF-A0A522R0D9-F1
#
_entry.id   AF-A0A522R0D9-F1
#
_cell.length_a   1.000
_cell.length_b   1.000
_cell.length_c   1.000
_cell.angle_alpha   90.00
_cell.angle_beta   90.00
_cell.angle_gamma   90.00
#
_symmetry.space_group_name_H-M   'P 1'
#
loop_
_entity.id
_entity.type
_entity.pdbx_description
1 polymer ?
#
loop_
_entity_poly.entity_id
_entity_poly.type
_entity_poly.pdbx_seq_one_letter_code
_entity_poly.pdbx_strand_id
1 'polypeptide(L)'
;MISYLRNEGWKDLPIKFKSSLRKKYAVSNHGRVVSYTKEIKDGNLLNGSTVEGYTVINVKPNDTFQSLYLHREIAKLFLPKPGRTYKYVIHLDHDKKNNHIKNLRWATKEEMEAHQQKSPAKIAYKERQRNRTTGLKLNSAKVRSIKRMLGSPDRKTMKQIANQFGISEMQLYRIKKGENWGHVTL
;
A
#
# COMPACT_ATOMS: atom_id res chain seq x y z
N MET A 1 -1.08 25.12 24.74
CA MET A 1 -1.07 25.98 23.54
C MET A 1 -0.18 25.32 22.50
N ILE A 2 -0.63 25.18 21.26
CA ILE A 2 0.15 24.56 20.19
C ILE A 2 1.05 25.60 19.53
N SER A 3 2.29 25.21 19.22
CA SER A 3 3.20 26.02 18.42
C SER A 3 3.00 25.75 16.93
N TYR A 4 2.91 26.81 16.13
CA TYR A 4 2.76 26.73 14.68
C TYR A 4 4.11 26.53 14.01
N LEU A 5 4.12 25.68 12.98
CA LEU A 5 5.28 25.48 12.14
C LEU A 5 5.32 26.56 11.03
N ARG A 6 6.50 26.81 10.47
CA ARG A 6 6.65 27.75 9.35
C ARG A 6 5.81 27.29 8.16
N ASN A 7 5.00 28.21 7.61
CA ASN A 7 4.08 27.97 6.49
C ASN A 7 2.99 26.92 6.77
N GLU A 8 2.65 26.73 8.05
CA GLU A 8 1.58 25.83 8.43
C GLU A 8 0.22 26.54 8.35
N GLY A 9 -0.65 26.01 7.49
CA GLY A 9 -2.04 26.43 7.37
C GLY A 9 -2.97 25.36 7.93
N TRP A 10 -3.97 25.79 8.70
CA TRP A 10 -4.97 24.92 9.33
C TRP A 10 -6.34 25.07 8.66
N LYS A 11 -7.07 23.95 8.53
CA LYS A 11 -8.44 23.91 8.01
C LYS A 11 -9.28 22.96 8.85
N ASP A 12 -10.55 23.30 9.06
CA ASP A 12 -11.49 22.46 9.79
C ASP A 12 -11.75 21.12 9.09
N LEU A 13 -11.85 20.05 9.87
CA LEU A 13 -12.24 18.75 9.36
C LEU A 13 -13.74 18.72 9.01
N PRO A 14 -14.13 18.17 7.85
CA PRO A 14 -15.52 18.10 7.42
C PRO A 14 -16.28 16.96 8.13
N ILE A 15 -16.50 17.11 9.43
CA ILE A 15 -17.25 16.15 10.25
C ILE A 15 -18.76 16.36 10.05
N LYS A 16 -19.51 15.30 9.74
CA LYS A 16 -20.98 15.34 9.68
C LYS A 16 -21.55 15.44 11.09
N PHE A 17 -22.63 16.22 11.27
CA PHE A 17 -23.27 16.45 12.58
C PHE A 17 -22.33 17.07 13.64
N LYS A 18 -21.35 17.88 13.20
CA LYS A 18 -20.35 18.50 14.08
C LYS A 18 -20.90 19.35 15.23
N SER A 19 -22.13 19.87 15.10
CA SER A 19 -22.81 20.65 16.16
C SER A 19 -23.05 19.84 17.44
N SER A 20 -23.15 18.52 17.34
CA SER A 20 -23.29 17.62 18.50
C SER A 20 -21.98 17.38 19.26
N LEU A 21 -20.83 17.80 18.70
CA LEU A 21 -19.53 17.61 19.34
C LEU A 21 -19.20 18.76 20.29
N ARG A 22 -18.66 18.41 21.45
CA ARG A 22 -18.13 19.40 22.42
C ARG A 22 -16.88 20.13 21.93
N LYS A 23 -16.14 19.52 20.99
CA LYS A 23 -14.89 20.04 20.44
C LYS A 23 -14.96 20.10 18.92
N LYS A 24 -14.29 21.09 18.35
CA LYS A 24 -13.98 21.21 16.92
C LYS A 24 -12.66 20.51 16.62
N TYR A 25 -12.46 20.17 15.36
CA TYR A 25 -11.26 19.48 14.91
C TYR A 25 -10.75 20.13 13.62
N ALA A 26 -9.43 20.33 13.53
CA ALA A 26 -8.78 20.88 12.36
C ALA A 26 -7.52 20.07 12.01
N VAL A 27 -7.15 20.10 10.74
CA VAL A 27 -5.91 19.52 10.21
C VAL A 27 -5.05 20.59 9.56
N SER A 28 -3.74 20.40 9.61
CA SER A 28 -2.77 21.25 8.94
C SER A 28 -2.28 20.63 7.62
N ASN A 29 -1.76 21.47 6.74
CA ASN A 29 -0.98 21.05 5.57
C ASN A 29 0.31 20.28 5.94
N HIS A 30 0.74 20.29 7.21
CA HIS A 30 1.86 19.49 7.71
C HIS A 30 1.44 18.08 8.15
N GLY A 31 0.17 17.72 8.08
CA GLY A 31 -0.30 16.40 8.52
C GLY A 31 -0.65 16.31 10.00
N ARG A 32 -0.61 17.43 10.73
CA ARG A 32 -0.99 17.48 12.16
C ARG A 32 -2.49 17.69 12.30
N VAL A 33 -3.06 17.18 13.37
CA VAL A 33 -4.47 17.34 13.72
C VAL A 33 -4.61 17.89 15.14
N VAL A 34 -5.60 18.74 15.35
CA VAL A 34 -5.87 19.39 16.63
C VAL A 34 -7.35 19.26 16.99
N SER A 35 -7.64 19.04 18.27
CA SER A 35 -8.98 19.27 18.84
C SER A 35 -8.99 20.57 19.63
N TYR A 36 -10.02 21.39 19.45
CA TYR A 36 -10.08 22.72 20.05
C TYR A 36 -11.52 23.16 20.34
N THR A 37 -11.72 24.16 21.20
CA THR A 37 -13.06 24.66 21.57
C THR A 37 -13.32 26.05 20.97
N LYS A 38 -12.47 27.02 21.31
CA LYS A 38 -12.57 28.40 20.83
C LYS A 38 -11.59 28.65 19.68
N GLU A 39 -10.30 28.53 19.98
CA GLU A 39 -9.22 28.79 19.02
C GLU A 39 -8.29 27.59 18.86
N ILE A 40 -7.75 27.41 17.64
CA ILE A 40 -6.82 26.32 17.32
C ILE A 40 -5.54 26.38 18.16
N LYS A 41 -5.01 27.59 18.42
CA LYS A 41 -3.80 27.82 19.22
C LYS A 41 -3.92 27.22 20.63
N ASP A 42 -5.11 27.20 21.20
CA ASP A 42 -5.38 26.69 22.55
C ASP A 42 -5.82 25.21 22.55
N GLY A 43 -5.82 24.58 21.38
CA GLY A 43 -6.19 23.19 21.20
C GLY A 43 -5.15 22.19 21.69
N ASN A 44 -5.49 20.91 21.55
CA ASN A 44 -4.62 19.77 21.83
C ASN A 44 -4.31 19.01 20.54
N LEU A 45 -3.03 18.79 20.26
CA LEU A 45 -2.60 17.93 19.16
C LEU A 45 -3.07 16.50 19.40
N LEU A 46 -3.54 15.85 18.35
CA LEU A 46 -3.94 14.45 18.40
C LEU A 46 -2.98 13.62 17.54
N ASN A 47 -2.66 12.41 18.03
CA ASN A 47 -1.90 11.44 17.25
C ASN A 47 -2.79 10.60 16.32
N GLY A 48 -4.08 10.47 16.67
CA GLY A 48 -5.00 9.54 16.01
C GLY A 48 -4.67 8.08 16.29
N SER A 49 -5.47 7.19 15.71
CA SER A 49 -5.24 5.74 15.70
C SER A 49 -4.65 5.29 14.36
N THR A 50 -4.14 4.06 14.31
CA THR A 50 -3.65 3.47 13.05
C THR A 50 -4.61 2.40 12.56
N VAL A 51 -5.03 2.49 11.29
CA VAL A 51 -5.86 1.47 10.61
C VAL A 51 -5.19 1.11 9.29
N GLU A 52 -4.81 -0.15 9.10
CA GLU A 52 -4.05 -0.63 7.92
C GLU A 52 -2.79 0.18 7.60
N GLY A 53 -2.17 0.74 8.64
CA GLY A 53 -0.99 1.62 8.55
C GLY A 53 -1.29 3.10 8.34
N TYR A 54 -2.53 3.49 8.08
CA TYR A 54 -2.93 4.90 7.92
C TYR A 54 -3.32 5.54 9.26
N THR A 55 -2.99 6.82 9.42
CA THR A 55 -3.47 7.63 10.55
C THR A 55 -4.95 7.99 10.37
N VAL A 56 -5.77 7.68 11.37
CA VAL A 56 -7.21 7.87 11.38
C VAL A 56 -7.64 8.64 12.64
N ILE A 57 -8.62 9.52 12.48
CA ILE A 57 -9.29 10.21 13.58
C ILE A 57 -10.71 9.69 13.68
N ASN A 58 -11.03 9.12 14.82
CA ASN A 58 -12.37 8.65 15.13
C ASN A 58 -13.09 9.70 15.95
N VAL A 59 -14.26 10.12 15.47
CA VAL A 59 -15.18 11.01 16.17
C VAL A 59 -16.55 10.35 16.24
N LYS A 60 -17.31 10.65 17.30
CA LYS A 60 -18.65 10.08 17.51
C LYS A 60 -19.71 11.18 17.68
N PRO A 61 -19.99 11.99 16.64
CA PRO A 61 -21.07 12.97 16.68
C PRO A 61 -22.44 12.25 16.70
N ASN A 62 -23.34 12.69 17.58
CA ASN A 62 -24.70 12.16 17.73
C ASN A 62 -24.76 10.62 17.78
N ASP A 63 -23.89 10.02 18.61
CA ASP A 63 -23.71 8.58 18.78
C ASP A 63 -23.34 7.76 17.52
N THR A 64 -23.02 8.43 16.42
CA THR A 64 -22.60 7.78 15.17
C THR A 64 -21.09 7.86 14.99
N PHE A 65 -20.41 6.72 14.88
CA PHE A 65 -18.96 6.68 14.64
C PHE A 65 -18.61 7.15 13.23
N GLN A 66 -17.62 8.04 13.12
CA GLN A 66 -17.02 8.48 11.87
C GLN A 66 -15.50 8.34 11.95
N SER A 67 -14.93 7.58 11.02
CA SER A 67 -13.49 7.38 10.87
C SER A 67 -12.96 8.23 9.72
N LEU A 68 -12.16 9.24 10.05
CA LEU A 68 -11.55 10.17 9.10
C LEU A 68 -10.10 9.79 8.84
N TYR A 69 -9.80 9.35 7.62
CA TYR A 69 -8.44 9.06 7.18
C TYR A 69 -7.72 10.37 6.88
N LEU A 70 -6.66 10.68 7.64
CA LEU A 70 -6.03 12.01 7.59
C LEU A 70 -5.53 12.37 6.19
N HIS A 71 -4.81 11.47 5.51
CA HIS A 71 -4.32 11.72 4.15
C HIS A 71 -5.43 12.11 3.17
N ARG A 72 -6.63 11.51 3.29
CA ARG A 72 -7.77 11.80 2.40
C ARG A 72 -8.36 13.16 2.71
N GLU A 73 -8.56 13.47 3.98
CA GLU A 73 -9.13 14.76 4.37
C GLU A 73 -8.17 15.92 4.08
N ILE A 74 -6.87 15.74 4.32
CA ILE A 74 -5.84 16.73 3.97
C ILE A 74 -5.80 16.96 2.46
N ALA A 75 -5.77 15.89 1.65
CA ALA A 75 -5.77 16.05 0.20
C ALA A 75 -7.02 16.77 -0.31
N LYS A 76 -8.22 16.47 0.23
CA LYS A 76 -9.46 17.20 -0.13
C LYS A 76 -9.41 18.67 0.26
N LEU A 77 -8.82 18.99 1.41
CA LEU A 77 -8.81 20.34 1.95
C LEU A 77 -7.74 21.23 1.31
N PHE A 78 -6.59 20.67 0.92
CA PHE A 78 -5.43 21.45 0.50
C PHE A 78 -4.96 21.18 -0.93
N LEU A 79 -5.34 20.08 -1.58
CA LEU A 79 -4.93 19.77 -2.95
C LEU A 79 -6.10 19.91 -3.93
N PRO A 80 -5.95 20.69 -5.02
CA PRO A 80 -6.95 20.73 -6.07
C PRO A 80 -7.04 19.35 -6.72
N LYS A 81 -8.26 18.85 -6.89
CA LYS A 81 -8.51 17.55 -7.51
C LYS A 81 -8.43 17.70 -9.05
N PRO A 82 -7.51 17.00 -9.75
CA PRO A 82 -7.29 17.23 -11.18
C PRO A 82 -8.49 16.85 -12.07
N GLY A 83 -9.29 15.87 -11.65
CA GLY A 83 -10.44 15.41 -12.44
C GLY A 83 -11.25 14.32 -11.76
N ARG A 84 -12.33 13.88 -12.41
CA ARG A 84 -13.29 12.91 -11.84
C ARG A 84 -12.71 11.49 -11.67
N THR A 85 -11.75 11.10 -12.50
CA THR A 85 -11.07 9.79 -12.47
C THR A 85 -10.12 9.64 -11.27
N TYR A 86 -9.64 10.76 -10.72
CA TYR A 86 -8.71 10.80 -9.58
C TYR A 86 -9.46 10.57 -8.26
N LYS A 87 -9.73 9.30 -7.94
CA LYS A 87 -10.52 8.91 -6.77
C LYS A 87 -9.68 8.54 -5.54
N TYR A 88 -8.38 8.33 -5.72
CA TYR A 88 -7.48 7.85 -4.67
C TYR A 88 -6.48 8.92 -4.27
N VAL A 89 -5.95 8.81 -3.05
CA VAL A 89 -4.85 9.66 -2.55
C VAL A 89 -3.72 8.72 -2.17
N ILE A 90 -2.52 8.99 -2.67
CA ILE A 90 -1.32 8.19 -2.42
C ILE A 90 -0.26 8.99 -1.68
N HIS A 91 0.56 8.29 -0.90
CA HIS A 91 1.78 8.80 -0.27
C HIS A 91 2.97 8.55 -1.20
N LEU A 92 3.66 9.60 -1.63
CA LEU A 92 4.74 9.51 -2.61
C LEU A 92 5.92 8.68 -2.10
N ASP A 93 6.22 8.77 -0.82
CA ASP A 93 7.29 8.01 -0.13
C ASP A 93 6.89 6.59 0.32
N HIS A 94 5.64 6.18 0.10
CA HIS A 94 5.04 4.95 0.62
C HIS A 94 4.92 4.84 2.15
N ASP A 95 5.23 5.90 2.91
CA ASP A 95 4.95 5.98 4.34
C ASP A 95 3.55 6.55 4.58
N LYS A 96 2.63 5.66 4.94
CA LYS A 96 1.22 5.97 5.23
C LYS A 96 1.01 6.91 6.42
N LYS A 97 2.04 7.12 7.26
CA LYS A 97 2.00 8.06 8.40
C LYS A 97 2.48 9.46 8.03
N ASN A 98 3.24 9.60 6.95
CA ASN A 98 3.71 10.90 6.47
C ASN A 98 2.60 11.67 5.73
N ASN A 99 1.71 12.30 6.50
CA ASN A 99 0.55 13.03 5.98
C ASN A 99 0.86 14.47 5.54
N HIS A 100 2.13 14.83 5.37
CA HIS A 100 2.49 16.16 4.89
C HIS A 100 1.96 16.38 3.47
N ILE A 101 1.38 17.54 3.16
CA ILE A 101 0.70 17.80 1.88
C ILE A 101 1.60 17.52 0.67
N LYS A 102 2.88 17.88 0.74
CA LYS A 102 3.86 17.65 -0.32
C LYS A 102 4.12 16.16 -0.60
N ASN A 103 3.82 15.28 0.36
CA ASN A 103 3.92 13.83 0.21
C ASN A 103 2.62 13.21 -0.31
N LEU A 104 1.54 13.98 -0.46
CA LEU A 104 0.24 13.47 -0.88
C LEU A 104 -0.04 13.87 -2.33
N ARG A 105 -0.64 12.94 -3.09
CA ARG A 105 -1.09 13.21 -4.47
C ARG A 105 -2.40 12.50 -4.76
N TRP A 106 -3.28 13.17 -5.51
CA TRP A 106 -4.44 12.54 -6.13
C TRP A 106 -3.99 11.57 -7.22
N ALA A 107 -4.58 10.38 -7.25
CA ALA A 107 -4.26 9.33 -8.21
C ALA A 107 -5.52 8.68 -8.80
N THR A 108 -5.40 8.19 -10.04
CA THR A 108 -6.38 7.23 -10.60
C THR A 108 -6.16 5.84 -9.99
N LYS A 109 -7.04 4.89 -10.34
CA LYS A 109 -6.89 3.50 -9.86
C LYS A 109 -5.59 2.89 -10.38
N GLU A 110 -5.33 3.07 -11.67
CA GLU A 110 -4.17 2.54 -12.38
C GLU A 110 -2.87 3.11 -11.82
N GLU A 111 -2.83 4.43 -11.58
CA GLU A 111 -1.68 5.09 -10.95
C GLU A 111 -1.41 4.60 -9.53
N MET A 112 -2.48 4.43 -8.72
CA MET A 112 -2.36 3.92 -7.36
C MET A 112 -1.83 2.48 -7.34
N GLU A 113 -2.34 1.62 -8.21
CA GLU A 113 -1.87 0.23 -8.33
C GLU A 113 -0.42 0.17 -8.80
N ALA A 114 -0.05 0.96 -9.81
CA ALA A 114 1.32 1.04 -10.32
C ALA A 114 2.29 1.55 -9.24
N HIS A 115 1.89 2.57 -8.48
CA HIS A 115 2.65 3.07 -7.33
C HIS A 115 2.85 1.97 -6.28
N GLN A 116 1.78 1.27 -5.90
CA GLN A 116 1.86 0.19 -4.91
C GLN A 116 2.81 -0.95 -5.33
N GLN A 117 2.91 -1.26 -6.62
CA GLN A 117 3.86 -2.26 -7.13
C GLN A 117 5.32 -1.87 -6.95
N LYS A 118 5.62 -0.57 -6.89
CA LYS A 118 6.95 0.01 -6.69
C LYS A 118 7.29 0.21 -5.21
N SER A 119 6.36 -0.03 -4.30
CA SER A 119 6.62 0.13 -2.87
C SER A 119 7.75 -0.81 -2.38
N PRO A 120 8.65 -0.35 -1.51
CA PRO A 120 9.74 -1.16 -0.97
C PRO A 120 9.23 -2.46 -0.34
N ALA A 121 8.12 -2.40 0.40
CA ALA A 121 7.50 -3.57 1.01
C ALA A 121 7.03 -4.60 -0.04
N LYS A 122 6.47 -4.14 -1.17
CA LYS A 122 6.05 -5.05 -2.25
C LYS A 122 7.23 -5.65 -3.00
N ILE A 123 8.29 -4.87 -3.21
CA ILE A 123 9.55 -5.36 -3.81
C ILE A 123 10.17 -6.44 -2.91
N ALA A 124 10.34 -6.16 -1.62
CA ALA A 124 10.87 -7.10 -0.64
C ALA A 124 10.00 -8.36 -0.53
N TYR A 125 8.67 -8.22 -0.57
CA TYR A 125 7.76 -9.36 -0.62
C TYR A 125 7.99 -10.23 -1.88
N LYS A 126 8.08 -9.61 -3.07
CA LYS A 126 8.35 -10.34 -4.31
C LYS A 126 9.70 -11.05 -4.29
N GLU A 127 10.72 -10.44 -3.69
CA GLU A 127 12.02 -11.06 -3.50
C GLU A 127 11.94 -12.27 -2.57
N ARG A 128 11.30 -12.15 -1.40
CA ARG A 128 11.07 -13.28 -0.48
C ARG A 128 10.30 -14.42 -1.15
N GLN A 129 9.27 -14.11 -1.94
CA GLN A 129 8.52 -15.13 -2.68
C GLN A 129 9.37 -15.81 -3.75
N ARG A 130 10.22 -15.06 -4.45
CA ARG A 130 11.16 -15.62 -5.44
C ARG A 130 12.20 -16.54 -4.79
N ASN A 131 12.66 -16.21 -3.59
CA ASN A 131 13.68 -16.97 -2.86
C ASN A 131 13.09 -18.07 -1.95
N ARG A 132 11.77 -18.29 -1.98
CA ARG A 132 11.12 -19.30 -1.14
C ARG A 132 11.55 -20.71 -1.56
N THR A 133 12.11 -21.48 -0.63
CA THR A 133 12.58 -22.86 -0.88
C THR A 133 11.68 -23.93 -0.27
N THR A 134 10.82 -23.57 0.67
CA THR A 134 9.96 -24.49 1.43
C THR A 134 8.49 -24.38 1.04
N GLY A 135 7.79 -25.52 1.04
CA GLY A 135 6.36 -25.62 0.69
C GLY A 135 6.05 -25.52 -0.79
N LEU A 136 7.07 -25.51 -1.66
CA LEU A 136 6.90 -25.55 -3.11
C LEU A 136 7.09 -26.98 -3.62
N LYS A 137 6.24 -27.41 -4.57
CA LYS A 137 6.42 -28.68 -5.29
C LYS A 137 7.79 -28.75 -5.99
N LEU A 138 8.28 -27.59 -6.45
CA LEU A 138 9.58 -27.39 -7.12
C LEU A 138 10.50 -26.50 -6.29
N ASN A 139 11.77 -26.84 -6.26
CA ASN A 139 12.87 -26.01 -5.75
C ASN A 139 13.99 -25.95 -6.80
N SER A 140 15.01 -25.12 -6.60
CA SER A 140 16.08 -24.93 -7.58
C SER A 140 16.80 -26.24 -7.96
N ALA A 141 16.96 -27.17 -7.02
CA ALA A 141 17.55 -28.48 -7.30
C ALA A 141 16.67 -29.35 -8.22
N LYS A 142 15.36 -29.45 -7.93
CA LYS A 142 14.40 -30.15 -8.79
C LYS A 142 14.32 -29.51 -10.18
N VAL A 143 14.36 -28.18 -10.25
CA VAL A 143 14.35 -27.45 -11.53
C VAL A 143 15.63 -27.71 -12.34
N ARG A 144 16.81 -27.76 -11.71
CA ARG A 144 18.04 -28.20 -12.40
C ARG A 144 17.93 -29.62 -12.94
N SER A 145 17.35 -30.54 -12.19
CA SER A 145 17.10 -31.91 -12.67
C SER A 145 16.13 -31.94 -13.85
N ILE A 146 15.03 -31.16 -13.77
CA ILE A 146 14.09 -30.98 -14.88
C ILE A 146 14.82 -30.43 -16.11
N LYS A 147 15.62 -29.35 -15.98
CA LYS A 147 16.35 -28.75 -17.11
C LYS A 147 17.32 -29.74 -17.77
N ARG A 148 18.02 -30.57 -16.99
CA ARG A 148 18.86 -31.67 -17.51
C ARG A 148 18.03 -32.70 -18.29
N MET A 149 16.91 -33.16 -17.71
CA MET A 149 16.02 -34.13 -18.38
C MET A 149 15.41 -33.59 -19.67
N LEU A 150 15.11 -32.29 -19.74
CA LEU A 150 14.58 -31.64 -20.93
C LEU A 150 15.61 -31.47 -22.06
N GLY A 151 16.92 -31.50 -21.73
CA GLY A 151 18.03 -31.40 -22.68
C GLY A 151 18.70 -32.74 -23.02
N SER A 152 18.32 -33.84 -22.37
CA SER A 152 18.86 -35.18 -22.65
C SER A 152 18.55 -35.64 -24.08
N PRO A 153 19.48 -36.32 -24.79
CA PRO A 153 19.21 -36.96 -26.08
C PRO A 153 18.14 -38.07 -25.99
N ASP A 154 18.13 -38.83 -24.88
CA ASP A 154 17.09 -39.83 -24.57
C ASP A 154 15.97 -39.18 -23.74
N ARG A 155 15.18 -38.33 -24.39
CA ARG A 155 14.26 -37.41 -23.70
C ARG A 155 12.94 -38.09 -23.33
N LYS A 156 12.69 -38.23 -22.03
CA LYS A 156 11.35 -38.53 -21.50
C LYS A 156 10.32 -37.48 -21.94
N THR A 157 9.10 -37.90 -22.23
CA THR A 157 8.01 -37.00 -22.65
C THR A 157 7.67 -35.98 -21.56
N MET A 158 7.04 -34.87 -21.95
CA MET A 158 6.58 -33.85 -20.98
C MET A 158 5.68 -34.45 -19.91
N LYS A 159 4.74 -35.31 -20.32
CA LYS A 159 3.85 -36.05 -19.43
C LYS A 159 4.60 -36.91 -18.41
N GLN A 160 5.62 -37.64 -18.85
CA GLN A 160 6.43 -38.48 -17.96
C GLN A 160 7.20 -37.64 -16.93
N ILE A 161 7.83 -36.55 -17.36
CA ILE A 161 8.56 -35.65 -16.45
C ILE A 161 7.56 -34.96 -15.49
N ALA A 162 6.41 -34.52 -15.98
CA ALA A 162 5.38 -33.85 -15.18
C ALA A 162 4.91 -34.74 -14.03
N ASN A 163 4.58 -36.00 -14.36
CA ASN A 163 4.18 -37.01 -13.39
C ASN A 163 5.29 -37.28 -12.35
N GLN A 164 6.54 -37.40 -12.79
CA GLN A 164 7.68 -37.64 -11.90
C GLN A 164 7.87 -36.54 -10.85
N PHE A 165 7.55 -35.29 -11.20
CA PHE A 165 7.69 -34.14 -10.27
C PHE A 165 6.35 -33.68 -9.66
N GLY A 166 5.22 -34.34 -9.96
CA GLY A 166 3.89 -33.99 -9.45
C GLY A 166 3.39 -32.60 -9.90
N ILE A 167 3.79 -32.17 -11.10
CA ILE A 167 3.49 -30.86 -11.70
C ILE A 167 2.69 -31.00 -12.99
N SER A 168 2.07 -29.93 -13.48
CA SER A 168 1.40 -29.97 -14.79
C SER A 168 2.41 -29.86 -15.94
N GLU A 169 2.07 -30.41 -17.11
CA GLU A 169 2.90 -30.28 -18.31
C GLU A 169 3.12 -28.81 -18.69
N MET A 170 2.13 -27.95 -18.48
CA MET A 170 2.26 -26.51 -18.70
C MET A 170 3.37 -25.89 -17.84
N GLN A 171 3.58 -26.36 -16.60
CA GLN A 171 4.69 -25.88 -15.77
C GLN A 171 6.05 -26.24 -16.38
N LEU A 172 6.19 -27.42 -17.01
CA LEU A 172 7.40 -27.79 -17.73
C LEU A 172 7.63 -26.92 -18.97
N TYR A 173 6.60 -26.63 -19.75
CA TYR A 173 6.72 -25.74 -20.90
C TYR A 173 7.18 -24.33 -20.50
N ARG A 174 6.65 -23.78 -19.39
CA ARG A 174 7.08 -22.49 -18.85
C ARG A 174 8.52 -22.50 -18.33
N ILE A 175 8.96 -23.62 -17.73
CA ILE A 175 10.37 -23.82 -17.32
C ILE A 175 11.29 -23.91 -18.54
N LYS A 176 10.88 -24.66 -19.57
CA LYS A 176 11.64 -24.83 -20.81
C LYS A 176 11.83 -23.49 -21.54
N LYS A 177 10.80 -22.65 -21.60
CA LYS A 177 10.85 -21.32 -22.22
C LYS A 177 11.55 -20.25 -21.36
N GLY A 178 11.87 -20.56 -20.10
CA GLY A 178 12.46 -19.60 -19.16
C GLY A 178 11.48 -18.59 -18.55
N GLU A 179 10.19 -18.67 -18.87
CA GLU A 179 9.13 -17.84 -18.27
C GLU A 179 9.06 -18.03 -16.75
N ASN A 180 9.15 -19.28 -16.30
CA ASN A 180 9.26 -19.65 -14.89
C ASN A 180 10.65 -20.24 -14.62
N TRP A 181 11.26 -19.85 -13.50
CA TRP A 181 12.60 -20.32 -13.11
C TRP A 181 13.70 -20.04 -14.16
N GLY A 182 13.57 -18.97 -14.95
CA GLY A 182 14.61 -18.52 -15.88
C GLY A 182 15.97 -18.30 -15.19
N HIS A 183 15.95 -17.83 -13.93
CA HIS A 183 17.15 -17.57 -13.12
C HIS A 183 17.93 -18.83 -12.68
N VAL A 184 17.34 -20.03 -12.77
CA VAL A 184 18.04 -21.27 -12.39
C VAL A 184 18.81 -21.78 -13.60
N THR A 185 20.11 -21.55 -13.65
CA THR A 185 20.97 -22.08 -14.73
C THR A 185 21.34 -23.55 -14.47
N LEU A 186 21.78 -24.23 -15.53
CA LEU A 186 22.33 -25.59 -15.45
C LEU A 186 23.76 -25.56 -14.92
#